data_AF-A0A0A2F389-F1
#
_entry.id   AF-A0A0A2F389-F1
#
_cell.length_a   1.000
_cell.length_b   1.000
_cell.length_c   1.000
_cell.angle_alpha   90.00
_cell.angle_beta   90.00
_cell.angle_gamma   90.00
#
_symmetry.space_group_name_H-M   'P 1'
#
loop_
_entity.id
_entity.type
_entity.pdbx_description
1 polymer ?
#
loop_
_entity_poly.entity_id
_entity_poly.type
_entity_poly.pdbx_seq_one_letter_code
_entity_poly.pdbx_strand_id
1 'polypeptide(L)'
;MKKIHYLFLSLCLLLLFNIHSDASTQNGIDLPGPQTHQVDMERYELYPTQNMWIFLKLDTATGRIWMVQYSLEGNRKEVFLNPTQLAHIEVDSGNKRFKLHPTQNMYNFLLLDQRDGRVWQVQWSFNEDARMILPIY
;
A
#
# COMPACT_ATOMS: atom_id res chain seq x y z
N MET A 1 25.50 38.17 1.98
CA MET A 1 25.11 36.77 1.66
C MET A 1 25.20 35.80 2.86
N LYS A 2 26.18 35.92 3.77
CA LYS A 2 26.28 35.01 4.94
C LYS A 2 25.10 35.11 5.93
N LYS A 3 24.55 36.30 6.18
CA LYS A 3 23.40 36.51 7.10
C LYS A 3 22.10 35.81 6.66
N ILE A 4 21.87 35.67 5.35
CA ILE A 4 20.69 34.97 4.81
C ILE A 4 20.82 33.46 4.97
N HIS A 5 22.05 32.93 4.92
CA HIS A 5 22.32 31.51 5.14
C HIS A 5 22.05 31.09 6.60
N TYR A 6 22.40 31.94 7.58
CA TYR A 6 22.04 31.69 8.99
C TYR A 6 20.53 31.81 9.24
N LEU A 7 19.83 32.69 8.51
CA LEU A 7 18.37 32.79 8.58
C LEU A 7 17.68 31.51 8.08
N PHE A 8 18.20 30.93 6.98
CA PHE A 8 17.70 29.67 6.43
C PHE A 8 18.05 28.46 7.30
N LEU A 9 19.26 28.43 7.88
CA LEU A 9 19.69 27.38 8.79
C LEU A 9 18.92 27.41 10.12
N SER A 10 18.56 28.61 10.61
CA SER A 10 17.72 28.79 11.80
C SER A 10 16.27 28.36 11.59
N LEU A 11 15.73 28.50 10.38
CA LEU A 11 14.35 28.11 10.06
C LEU A 11 14.21 26.58 9.93
N CYS A 12 15.25 25.88 9.46
CA CYS A 12 15.28 24.42 9.40
C CYS A 12 15.39 23.75 10.78
N LEU A 13 16.00 24.40 11.78
CA LEU A 13 16.18 23.81 13.12
C LEU A 13 14.89 23.85 13.97
N LEU A 14 13.97 24.77 13.66
CA LEU A 14 12.70 24.94 14.40
C LEU A 14 11.60 23.93 13.98
N LEU A 15 11.81 23.14 12.93
CA LEU A 15 10.86 22.12 12.47
C LEU A 15 11.09 20.72 13.08
N LEU A 16 12.12 20.55 13.92
CA LEU A 16 12.48 19.26 14.55
C LEU A 16 11.96 19.08 15.99
N PHE A 17 11.20 20.04 16.53
CA PHE A 17 10.67 19.99 17.91
C PHE A 17 9.13 19.90 17.96
N ASN A 18 8.55 18.91 17.30
CA ASN A 18 7.17 18.51 17.58
C ASN A 18 7.09 16.98 17.72
N ILE A 19 7.56 16.48 18.87
CA ILE A 19 7.14 15.17 19.39
C ILE A 19 6.90 15.32 20.89
N HIS A 20 5.64 15.53 21.28
CA HIS A 20 5.08 14.96 22.49
C HIS A 20 3.56 15.08 22.45
N SER A 21 2.87 13.94 22.32
CA SER A 21 1.47 13.82 22.72
C SER A 21 1.33 12.67 23.71
N ASP A 22 0.92 13.12 24.90
CA ASP A 22 0.12 12.51 25.95
C ASP A 22 0.53 11.21 26.63
N ALA A 23 0.86 11.39 27.92
CA ALA A 23 0.92 10.38 28.95
C ALA A 23 -0.44 9.68 29.11
N SER A 24 -0.47 8.37 28.95
CA SER A 24 -1.58 7.53 29.40
C SER A 24 -1.41 7.27 30.90
N THR A 25 -2.33 7.81 31.72
CA THR A 25 -2.49 7.34 33.10
C THR A 25 -3.71 6.44 33.12
N GLN A 26 -3.52 5.13 33.30
CA GLN A 26 -4.59 4.24 33.75
C GLN A 26 -4.01 3.27 34.80
N ASN A 27 -4.30 3.58 36.06
CA ASN A 27 -4.23 2.60 37.15
C ASN A 27 -5.58 1.88 37.21
N GLY A 28 -5.61 0.63 36.79
CA GLY A 28 -6.73 -0.30 36.96
C GLY A 28 -6.21 -1.72 36.81
N ILE A 29 -6.27 -2.51 37.88
CA ILE A 29 -5.90 -3.92 37.86
C ILE A 29 -7.03 -4.66 37.17
N ASP A 30 -6.79 -5.19 35.97
CA ASP A 30 -7.74 -6.05 35.26
C ASP A 30 -7.06 -7.38 34.87
N LEU A 31 -7.74 -8.50 35.14
CA LEU A 31 -7.21 -9.85 34.96
C LEU A 31 -7.02 -10.18 33.46
N PRO A 32 -6.04 -11.01 33.05
CA PRO A 32 -5.85 -11.32 31.65
C PRO A 32 -6.90 -12.34 31.16
N GLY A 33 -8.00 -11.83 30.59
CA GLY A 33 -8.77 -12.55 29.59
C GLY A 33 -7.97 -12.72 28.29
N PRO A 34 -8.34 -13.65 27.39
CA PRO A 34 -7.57 -13.90 26.17
C PRO A 34 -7.50 -12.62 25.33
N GLN A 35 -6.31 -12.03 25.25
CA GLN A 35 -6.07 -10.89 24.39
C GLN A 35 -6.04 -11.40 22.95
N THR A 36 -7.19 -11.41 22.28
CA THR A 36 -7.18 -11.44 20.83
C THR A 36 -6.58 -10.11 20.39
N HIS A 37 -5.28 -10.06 20.13
CA HIS A 37 -4.69 -8.99 19.36
C HIS A 37 -5.38 -8.99 17.98
N GLN A 38 -6.47 -8.25 17.85
CA GLN A 38 -6.94 -7.80 16.55
C GLN A 38 -5.86 -6.84 16.05
N VAL A 39 -4.85 -7.39 15.39
CA VAL A 39 -3.95 -6.58 14.58
C VAL A 39 -4.83 -6.04 13.46
N ASP A 40 -5.22 -4.78 13.60
CA ASP A 40 -5.94 -4.01 12.57
C ASP A 40 -5.01 -3.85 11.37
N MET A 41 -4.92 -4.90 10.57
CA MET A 41 -4.07 -4.96 9.39
C MET A 41 -4.87 -4.34 8.24
N GLU A 42 -4.37 -3.25 7.67
CA GLU A 42 -4.98 -2.60 6.50
C GLU A 42 -5.25 -3.61 5.38
N ARG A 43 -6.53 -3.79 5.03
CA ARG A 43 -6.96 -4.73 3.98
C ARG A 43 -6.64 -4.23 2.57
N TYR A 44 -6.62 -2.92 2.37
CA TYR A 44 -6.40 -2.31 1.06
C TYR A 44 -5.25 -1.34 1.09
N GLU A 45 -4.39 -1.41 0.08
CA GLU A 45 -3.24 -0.52 -0.09
C GLU A 45 -3.24 0.09 -1.50
N LEU A 46 -2.83 1.35 -1.61
CA LEU A 46 -2.65 2.05 -2.88
C LEU A 46 -1.17 2.17 -3.23
N TYR A 47 -0.83 1.82 -4.46
CA TYR A 47 0.51 1.87 -5.01
C TYR A 47 0.56 2.89 -6.15
N PRO A 48 1.38 3.94 -6.06
CA PRO A 48 1.52 4.89 -7.14
C PRO A 48 2.20 4.23 -8.34
N THR A 49 1.79 4.62 -9.55
CA THR A 49 2.56 4.36 -10.76
C THR A 49 3.38 5.59 -11.14
N GLN A 50 4.27 5.49 -12.14
CA GLN A 50 4.94 6.69 -12.66
C GLN A 50 3.98 7.58 -13.47
N ASN A 51 2.83 7.06 -13.89
CA ASN A 51 1.76 7.88 -14.43
C ASN A 51 1.04 8.57 -13.27
N MET A 52 1.11 9.90 -13.22
CA MET A 52 0.58 10.70 -12.11
C MET A 52 -0.93 10.50 -11.87
N TRP A 53 -1.70 10.02 -12.86
CA TRP A 53 -3.15 9.84 -12.75
C TRP A 53 -3.58 8.43 -12.32
N ILE A 54 -2.63 7.48 -12.27
CA ILE A 54 -2.92 6.05 -12.12
C ILE A 54 -2.26 5.49 -10.86
N PHE A 55 -3.07 4.81 -10.06
CA PHE A 55 -2.67 3.99 -8.93
C PHE A 55 -3.12 2.55 -9.13
N LEU A 56 -2.45 1.62 -8.46
CA LEU A 56 -2.94 0.27 -8.26
C LEU A 56 -3.48 0.13 -6.84
N LYS A 57 -4.73 -0.32 -6.69
CA LYS A 57 -5.29 -0.70 -5.40
C LYS A 57 -5.15 -2.21 -5.24
N LEU A 58 -4.58 -2.67 -4.14
CA LEU A 58 -4.39 -4.07 -3.81
C LEU A 58 -5.29 -4.44 -2.62
N ASP A 59 -6.09 -5.50 -2.74
CA ASP A 59 -6.64 -6.22 -1.58
C ASP A 59 -5.54 -7.16 -1.07
N THR A 60 -4.95 -6.79 0.07
CA THR A 60 -3.74 -7.43 0.62
C THR A 60 -4.01 -8.83 1.17
N ALA A 61 -5.27 -9.20 1.39
CA ALA A 61 -5.66 -10.55 1.80
C ALA A 61 -5.82 -11.50 0.61
N THR A 62 -6.39 -11.00 -0.50
CA THR A 62 -6.82 -11.84 -1.63
C THR A 62 -5.91 -11.77 -2.85
N GLY A 63 -5.10 -10.71 -2.99
CA GLY A 63 -4.28 -10.49 -4.18
C GLY A 63 -5.08 -9.96 -5.38
N ARG A 64 -6.32 -9.47 -5.15
CA ARG A 64 -7.08 -8.75 -6.18
C ARG A 64 -6.52 -7.35 -6.35
N ILE A 65 -6.40 -6.91 -7.60
CA ILE A 65 -5.85 -5.61 -7.95
C ILE A 65 -6.86 -4.86 -8.82
N TRP A 66 -6.95 -3.56 -8.58
CA TRP A 66 -7.66 -2.61 -9.44
C TRP A 66 -6.72 -1.53 -9.94
N MET A 67 -6.93 -1.08 -11.17
CA MET A 67 -6.40 0.18 -11.66
C MET A 67 -7.36 1.30 -11.21
N VAL A 68 -6.82 2.28 -10.49
CA VAL A 68 -7.54 3.46 -10.00
C VAL A 68 -7.06 4.67 -10.77
N GLN A 69 -7.97 5.33 -11.50
CA GLN A 69 -7.71 6.57 -12.21
C GLN A 69 -8.47 7.72 -11.54
N TYR A 70 -7.74 8.78 -11.19
CA TYR A 70 -8.34 10.04 -10.76
C TYR A 70 -8.11 11.15 -11.79
N SER A 71 -8.84 12.26 -11.63
CA SER A 71 -8.81 13.38 -12.57
C SER A 71 -9.42 14.64 -11.95
N LEU A 72 -9.05 15.80 -12.48
CA LEU A 72 -9.60 17.10 -12.12
C LEU A 72 -10.93 17.40 -12.86
N GLU A 73 -11.06 16.94 -14.11
CA GLU A 73 -12.13 17.35 -15.04
C GLU A 73 -13.11 16.21 -15.42
N GLY A 74 -13.02 15.05 -14.75
CA GLY A 74 -13.89 13.88 -15.00
C GLY A 74 -13.14 12.63 -15.47
N ASN A 75 -13.83 11.53 -15.80
CA ASN A 75 -13.23 10.23 -16.15
C ASN A 75 -12.44 9.57 -14.99
N ARG A 76 -13.04 9.59 -13.79
CA ARG A 76 -12.57 8.87 -12.60
C ARG A 76 -13.12 7.46 -12.65
N LYS A 77 -12.29 6.46 -12.42
CA LYS A 77 -12.71 5.06 -12.50
C LYS A 77 -11.81 4.13 -11.72
N GLU A 78 -12.41 3.02 -11.32
CA GLU A 78 -11.74 1.86 -10.77
C GLU A 78 -12.13 0.66 -11.62
N VAL A 79 -11.14 -0.06 -12.15
CA VAL A 79 -11.36 -1.24 -12.99
C VAL A 79 -10.48 -2.39 -12.53
N PHE A 80 -10.98 -3.62 -12.62
CA PHE A 80 -10.20 -4.79 -12.25
C PHE A 80 -8.99 -4.96 -13.16
N LEU A 81 -7.84 -5.26 -12.54
CA LEU A 81 -6.68 -5.85 -13.21
C LEU A 81 -6.79 -7.37 -13.22
N ASN A 82 -7.26 -7.94 -12.11
CA ASN A 82 -7.66 -9.34 -12.02
C ASN A 82 -8.93 -9.47 -11.17
N PRO A 83 -10.01 -10.06 -11.71
CA PRO A 83 -11.18 -10.38 -10.90
C PRO A 83 -10.94 -11.61 -10.00
N THR A 84 -10.01 -12.48 -10.40
CA THR A 84 -9.70 -13.73 -9.70
C THR A 84 -8.82 -13.48 -8.49
N GLN A 85 -9.25 -13.99 -7.33
CA GLN A 85 -8.45 -14.01 -6.10
C GLN A 85 -7.29 -15.01 -6.23
N LEU A 86 -6.11 -14.62 -5.76
CA LEU A 86 -4.87 -15.42 -5.81
C LEU A 86 -4.62 -16.20 -4.50
N ALA A 87 -5.18 -15.74 -3.38
CA ALA A 87 -5.18 -16.50 -2.13
C ALA A 87 -6.02 -17.77 -2.25
N HIS A 88 -5.47 -18.90 -1.80
CA HIS A 88 -6.23 -20.13 -1.59
C HIS A 88 -7.26 -19.92 -0.48
N ILE A 89 -8.52 -20.30 -0.76
CA ILE A 89 -9.68 -20.12 0.13
C ILE A 89 -9.48 -20.85 1.48
N GLU A 90 -8.72 -21.94 1.49
CA GLU A 90 -8.53 -22.81 2.66
C GLU A 90 -7.45 -22.31 3.64
N VAL A 91 -6.66 -21.31 3.23
CA VAL A 91 -5.51 -20.84 4.01
C VAL A 91 -5.81 -19.42 4.47
N ASP A 92 -5.88 -19.25 5.79
CA ASP A 92 -6.19 -18.00 6.50
C ASP A 92 -5.71 -16.77 5.71
N SER A 93 -6.65 -16.05 5.11
CA SER A 93 -6.38 -14.88 4.25
C SER A 93 -6.15 -13.66 5.13
N GLY A 94 -5.16 -13.76 6.03
CA GLY A 94 -4.74 -12.64 6.84
C GLY A 94 -4.43 -11.45 5.93
N ASN A 95 -4.91 -10.27 6.31
CA ASN A 95 -4.54 -9.02 5.64
C ASN A 95 -2.99 -8.89 5.62
N LYS A 96 -2.46 -8.10 4.69
CA LYS A 96 -1.01 -7.94 4.45
C LYS A 96 -0.29 -9.19 3.92
N ARG A 97 -1.00 -10.22 3.44
CA ARG A 97 -0.40 -11.37 2.75
C ARG A 97 0.29 -10.95 1.45
N PHE A 98 -0.37 -10.15 0.62
CA PHE A 98 0.15 -9.72 -0.67
C PHE A 98 0.77 -8.33 -0.60
N LYS A 99 1.85 -8.11 -1.37
CA LYS A 99 2.50 -6.81 -1.51
C LYS A 99 2.96 -6.57 -2.94
N LEU A 100 2.73 -5.35 -3.44
CA LEU A 100 3.25 -4.93 -4.74
C LEU A 100 4.63 -4.28 -4.59
N HIS A 101 5.51 -4.58 -5.53
CA HIS A 101 6.84 -4.00 -5.64
C HIS A 101 6.97 -3.33 -7.01
N PRO A 102 7.23 -2.02 -7.07
CA PRO A 102 7.40 -1.31 -8.33
C PRO A 102 8.66 -1.80 -9.07
N THR A 103 8.59 -1.83 -10.39
CA THR A 103 9.78 -2.01 -11.25
C THR A 103 10.20 -0.69 -11.88
N GLN A 104 11.35 -0.69 -12.56
CA GLN A 104 11.76 0.48 -13.37
C GLN A 104 10.83 0.72 -14.56
N ASN A 105 10.18 -0.34 -15.08
CA ASN A 105 9.17 -0.23 -16.11
C ASN A 105 7.84 0.20 -15.47
N MET A 106 7.36 1.39 -15.83
CA MET A 106 6.17 1.98 -15.19
C MET A 106 4.90 1.14 -15.29
N TYR A 107 4.81 0.26 -16.29
CA TYR A 107 3.66 -0.61 -16.51
C TYR A 107 3.71 -1.88 -15.67
N ASN A 108 4.85 -2.24 -15.08
CA ASN A 108 5.08 -3.54 -14.47
C ASN A 108 5.39 -3.43 -12.96
N PHE A 109 4.80 -4.35 -12.21
CA PHE A 109 5.04 -4.57 -10.79
C PHE A 109 5.31 -6.07 -10.55
N LEU A 110 5.94 -6.37 -9.42
CA LEU A 110 5.99 -7.72 -8.88
C LEU A 110 5.00 -7.81 -7.72
N LEU A 111 4.10 -8.78 -7.76
CA LEU A 111 3.23 -9.12 -6.63
C LEU A 111 3.87 -10.28 -5.87
N LEU A 112 4.18 -10.08 -4.60
CA LEU A 112 4.71 -11.10 -3.70
C LEU A 112 3.59 -11.60 -2.78
N ASP A 113 3.35 -12.91 -2.76
CA ASP A 113 2.69 -13.57 -1.65
C ASP A 113 3.70 -13.77 -0.53
N GLN A 114 3.64 -12.92 0.50
CA GLN A 114 4.59 -12.93 1.61
C GLN A 114 4.47 -14.19 2.48
N ARG A 115 3.39 -14.98 2.31
CA ARG A 115 3.16 -16.18 3.09
C ARG A 115 3.88 -17.40 2.50
N ASP A 116 3.83 -17.58 1.19
CA ASP A 116 4.35 -18.78 0.52
C ASP A 116 5.43 -18.49 -0.54
N GLY A 117 5.77 -17.21 -0.76
CA GLY A 117 6.88 -16.78 -1.60
C GLY A 117 6.57 -16.80 -3.10
N ARG A 118 5.35 -17.13 -3.52
CA ARG A 118 4.96 -17.05 -4.93
C ARG A 118 5.01 -15.60 -5.41
N VAL A 119 5.42 -15.44 -6.66
CA VAL A 119 5.55 -14.12 -7.29
C VAL A 119 4.78 -14.12 -8.60
N TRP A 120 4.12 -13.00 -8.88
CA TRP A 120 3.50 -12.74 -10.18
C TRP A 120 4.06 -11.46 -10.78
N GLN A 121 4.26 -11.45 -12.09
CA GLN A 121 4.37 -10.23 -12.86
C GLN A 121 2.97 -9.63 -13.00
N VAL A 122 2.82 -8.37 -12.62
CA VAL A 122 1.59 -7.58 -12.79
C VAL A 122 1.86 -6.49 -13.82
N GLN A 123 1.05 -6.43 -14.87
CA GLN A 123 1.10 -5.36 -15.86
C GLN A 123 -0.24 -4.63 -15.92
N TRP A 124 -0.18 -3.29 -15.81
CA TRP A 124 -1.34 -2.43 -16.03
C TRP A 124 -1.26 -1.73 -17.38
N SER A 125 -2.44 -1.46 -17.95
CA SER A 125 -2.57 -0.76 -19.22
C SER A 125 -3.94 -0.11 -19.35
N PHE A 126 -4.00 0.98 -20.12
CA PHE A 126 -5.27 1.54 -20.58
C PHE A 126 -6.00 0.59 -21.53
N ASN A 127 -5.25 -0.18 -22.32
CA ASN A 127 -5.82 -1.26 -23.12
C ASN A 127 -6.12 -2.47 -22.23
N GLU A 128 -7.37 -2.89 -22.18
CA GLU A 128 -7.81 -3.99 -21.30
C GLU A 128 -7.13 -5.31 -21.65
N ASP A 129 -6.92 -5.57 -22.95
CA ASP A 129 -6.30 -6.80 -23.45
C ASP A 129 -4.80 -6.90 -23.13
N ALA A 130 -4.18 -5.78 -22.74
CA ALA A 130 -2.78 -5.72 -22.33
C ALA A 130 -2.59 -5.81 -20.80
N ARG A 131 -3.68 -5.90 -20.03
CA ARG A 131 -3.62 -6.12 -18.58
C ARG A 131 -3.35 -7.59 -18.31
N MET A 132 -2.39 -7.88 -17.43
CA MET A 132 -2.00 -9.25 -17.14
C MET A 132 -1.48 -9.41 -15.73
N ILE A 133 -1.74 -10.59 -15.17
CA ILE A 133 -1.07 -11.08 -13.97
C ILE A 133 -0.62 -12.51 -14.25
N LEU A 134 0.69 -12.73 -14.34
CA LEU A 134 1.28 -14.02 -14.68
C LEU A 134 2.19 -14.53 -13.55
N PRO A 135 2.06 -15.79 -13.13
CA PRO A 135 3.00 -16.39 -12.17
C PRO A 135 4.42 -16.46 -12.77
N ILE A 136 5.42 -16.29 -11.91
CA ILE A 136 6.84 -16.48 -12.24
C ILE A 136 7.30 -17.81 -11.61
N TYR A 137 7.95 -18.67 -12.39
CA TYR A 137 8.43 -20.01 -12.00
C TYR A 137 9.95 -20.12 -12.12
#